data_AF-A0A833LQY0-F1
#
_entry.id   AF-A0A833LQY0-F1
#
_cell.length_a   1.000
_cell.length_b   1.000
_cell.length_c   1.000
_cell.angle_alpha   90.00
_cell.angle_beta   90.00
_cell.angle_gamma   90.00
#
_symmetry.space_group_name_H-M   'P 1'
#
loop_
_entity.id
_entity.type
_entity.pdbx_description
1 polymer ?
#
loop_
_entity_poly.entity_id
_entity_poly.type
_entity_poly.pdbx_seq_one_letter_code
_entity_poly.pdbx_strand_id
1 'polypeptide(L)'
;MSATEPSLRELAARVLPLIDLTSLGEDDTPAHIQAMCARAREHGLPAAVCVYPEHITTARRALAGTQVRIATVVNFPDGGSDPARVERETRRALAAGADEIDLVL
;
A
#
# COMPACT_ATOMS: atom_id res chain seq x y z
N MET A 1 -30.10 -4.49 29.02
CA MET A 1 -29.82 -4.45 27.56
C MET A 1 -28.31 -4.34 27.40
N SER A 2 -27.60 -5.47 27.37
CA SER A 2 -26.15 -5.43 27.12
C SER A 2 -25.94 -5.60 25.62
N ALA A 3 -25.33 -4.61 24.99
CA ALA A 3 -25.07 -4.57 23.55
C ALA A 3 -24.38 -5.87 23.09
N THR A 4 -24.89 -6.45 22.01
CA THR A 4 -24.36 -7.65 21.36
C THR A 4 -22.94 -7.34 20.86
N GLU A 5 -21.94 -8.12 21.30
CA GLU A 5 -20.59 -7.97 20.77
C GLU A 5 -20.57 -8.26 19.26
N PRO A 6 -19.84 -7.47 18.46
CA PRO A 6 -19.74 -7.69 17.03
C PRO A 6 -19.04 -9.02 16.74
N SER A 7 -19.57 -9.76 15.77
CA SER A 7 -18.94 -10.97 15.24
C SER A 7 -17.57 -10.66 14.65
N LEU A 8 -16.70 -11.68 14.55
CA LEU A 8 -15.39 -11.54 13.90
C LEU A 8 -15.48 -11.05 12.46
N ARG A 9 -16.56 -11.40 11.75
CA ARG A 9 -16.80 -10.92 10.38
C ARG A 9 -17.10 -9.42 10.35
N GLU A 10 -17.92 -8.93 11.28
CA GLU A 10 -18.22 -7.50 11.40
C GLU A 10 -16.97 -6.70 11.81
N LEU A 11 -16.16 -7.25 12.71
CA LEU A 11 -14.87 -6.66 13.06
C LEU A 11 -13.92 -6.62 11.86
N ALA A 12 -13.77 -7.72 11.12
CA ALA A 12 -12.93 -7.76 9.92
C ALA A 12 -13.38 -6.74 8.86
N ALA A 13 -14.70 -6.63 8.61
CA ALA A 13 -15.24 -5.65 7.67
C ALA A 13 -14.97 -4.19 8.10
N ARG A 14 -14.88 -3.92 9.40
CA ARG A 14 -14.51 -2.59 9.93
C ARG A 14 -13.02 -2.30 9.80
N VAL A 15 -12.17 -3.30 9.96
CA VAL A 15 -10.70 -3.15 9.94
C VAL A 15 -10.16 -3.13 8.52
N LEU A 16 -10.70 -3.93 7.61
CA LEU A 16 -10.20 -4.06 6.24
C LEU A 16 -9.98 -2.71 5.50
N PRO A 17 -10.94 -1.76 5.50
CA PRO A 17 -10.75 -0.46 4.84
C PRO A 17 -9.82 0.51 5.61
N LEU A 18 -9.17 0.05 6.68
CA LEU A 18 -8.16 0.79 7.45
C LEU A 18 -6.76 0.20 7.28
N ILE A 19 -6.62 -0.88 6.51
CA ILE A 19 -5.35 -1.56 6.27
C ILE A 19 -4.67 -0.95 5.06
N ASP A 20 -3.35 -0.80 5.16
CA ASP A 20 -2.47 -0.70 4.00
C ASP A 20 -1.92 -2.10 3.71
N LEU A 21 -2.36 -2.69 2.61
CA LEU A 21 -1.97 -4.04 2.23
C LEU A 21 -0.57 -3.98 1.61
N THR A 22 0.42 -4.39 2.40
CA THR A 22 1.84 -4.15 2.10
C THR A 22 2.54 -5.36 1.48
N SER A 23 3.34 -5.11 0.44
CA SER A 23 4.33 -6.05 -0.10
C SER A 23 5.62 -5.29 -0.40
N LEU A 24 6.66 -5.59 0.38
CA LEU A 24 8.00 -4.98 0.31
C LEU A 24 9.08 -6.08 0.29
N GLY A 25 8.81 -7.18 -0.41
CA GLY A 25 9.76 -8.26 -0.60
C GLY A 25 10.82 -7.89 -1.64
N GLU A 26 12.09 -8.26 -1.40
CA GLU A 26 13.17 -8.03 -2.36
C GLU A 26 12.98 -8.83 -3.68
N ASP A 27 12.22 -9.93 -3.61
CA ASP A 27 11.85 -10.78 -4.74
C ASP A 27 10.48 -10.46 -5.33
N ASP A 28 9.86 -9.33 -4.93
CA ASP A 28 8.58 -8.93 -5.48
C ASP A 28 8.69 -8.68 -6.99
N THR A 29 7.78 -9.33 -7.71
CA THR A 29 7.66 -9.19 -9.16
C THR A 29 6.37 -8.46 -9.51
N PRO A 30 6.26 -7.86 -10.70
CA PRO A 30 4.99 -7.32 -11.16
C PRO A 30 3.83 -8.33 -11.11
N ALA A 31 4.10 -9.61 -11.37
CA ALA A 31 3.11 -10.68 -11.29
C ALA A 31 2.64 -10.91 -9.83
N HIS A 32 3.55 -10.87 -8.86
CA HIS A 32 3.20 -10.95 -7.44
C HIS A 32 2.29 -9.79 -7.03
N ILE A 33 2.67 -8.55 -7.36
CA ILE A 33 1.88 -7.35 -7.02
C ILE A 33 0.49 -7.40 -7.68
N GLN A 34 0.38 -7.87 -8.92
CA GLN A 34 -0.90 -8.09 -9.59
C GLN A 34 -1.77 -9.12 -8.86
N ALA A 35 -1.18 -10.24 -8.44
CA ALA A 35 -1.89 -11.28 -7.69
C ALA A 35 -2.38 -10.78 -6.33
N MET A 36 -1.56 -9.99 -5.62
CA MET A 36 -1.97 -9.33 -4.38
C MET A 36 -3.17 -8.39 -4.61
N CYS A 37 -3.12 -7.54 -5.64
CA CYS A 37 -4.22 -6.63 -5.98
C CYS A 37 -5.49 -7.38 -6.39
N ALA A 38 -5.37 -8.51 -7.09
CA ALA A 38 -6.50 -9.35 -7.45
C ALA A 38 -7.19 -9.95 -6.21
N ARG A 39 -6.40 -10.45 -5.24
CA ARG A 39 -6.93 -10.95 -3.95
C ARG A 39 -7.64 -9.86 -3.15
N ALA A 40 -7.11 -8.63 -3.16
CA ALA A 40 -7.78 -7.48 -2.53
C ALA A 40 -9.15 -7.21 -3.17
N ARG A 41 -9.26 -7.28 -4.50
CA ARG A 41 -10.56 -7.13 -5.18
C ARG A 41 -11.54 -8.25 -4.84
N GLU A 42 -11.06 -9.47 -4.68
CA GLU A 42 -11.90 -10.63 -4.38
C GLU A 42 -12.42 -10.64 -2.93
N HIS A 43 -11.56 -10.31 -1.97
CA HIS A 43 -11.86 -10.49 -0.54
C HIS A 43 -12.26 -9.20 0.18
N GLY A 44 -12.09 -8.05 -0.48
CA GLY A 44 -12.48 -6.73 0.02
C GLY A 44 -11.32 -5.74 -0.01
N LEU A 45 -11.66 -4.50 -0.35
CA LEU A 45 -10.68 -3.47 -0.67
C LEU A 45 -10.04 -2.89 0.61
N PRO A 46 -8.70 -2.84 0.69
CA PRO A 46 -7.99 -2.11 1.74
C PRO A 46 -8.10 -0.59 1.55
N ALA A 47 -7.58 0.18 2.50
CA ALA A 47 -7.45 1.64 2.36
C ALA A 47 -6.43 1.99 1.26
N ALA A 48 -5.28 1.34 1.31
CA ALA A 48 -4.21 1.46 0.34
C ALA A 48 -3.52 0.11 0.08
N VAL A 49 -2.68 0.06 -0.94
CA VAL A 49 -1.59 -0.92 -1.06
C VAL A 49 -0.27 -0.19 -0.89
N CYS A 50 0.66 -0.78 -0.13
CA CYS A 50 2.01 -0.22 0.05
C CYS A 50 3.04 -1.13 -0.63
N VAL A 51 3.74 -0.60 -1.63
CA VAL A 51 4.71 -1.36 -2.46
C VAL A 51 5.97 -0.55 -2.71
N TYR A 52 7.06 -1.21 -3.13
CA TYR A 52 8.26 -0.49 -3.55
C TYR A 52 7.99 0.44 -4.75
N PRO A 53 8.74 1.55 -4.90
CA PRO A 53 8.47 2.56 -5.93
C PRO A 53 8.38 2.02 -7.37
N GLU A 54 9.17 1.01 -7.71
CA GLU A 54 9.16 0.33 -9.02
C GLU A 54 7.83 -0.38 -9.34
N HIS A 55 7.01 -0.68 -8.33
CA HIS A 55 5.75 -1.40 -8.48
C HIS A 55 4.51 -0.49 -8.46
N ILE A 56 4.66 0.81 -8.21
CA ILE A 56 3.55 1.78 -8.17
C ILE A 56 2.70 1.69 -9.45
N THR A 57 3.34 1.71 -10.62
CA THR A 57 2.60 1.67 -11.91
C THR A 57 1.85 0.35 -12.08
N THR A 58 2.42 -0.77 -11.63
CA THR A 58 1.77 -2.08 -11.68
C THR A 58 0.54 -2.13 -10.78
N ALA A 59 0.70 -1.71 -9.52
CA ALA A 59 -0.38 -1.67 -8.55
C ALA A 59 -1.52 -0.74 -9.00
N ARG A 60 -1.17 0.47 -9.47
CA ARG A 60 -2.13 1.45 -9.99
C ARG A 60 -2.96 0.90 -11.15
N ARG A 61 -2.33 0.20 -12.09
CA ARG A 61 -3.05 -0.45 -13.21
C ARG A 61 -3.96 -1.58 -12.71
N ALA A 62 -3.46 -2.43 -11.81
CA ALA A 62 -4.24 -3.56 -11.28
C ALA A 62 -5.46 -3.10 -10.46
N LEU A 63 -5.36 -1.96 -9.77
CA LEU A 63 -6.42 -1.39 -8.92
C LEU A 63 -7.23 -0.27 -9.61
N ALA A 64 -7.06 -0.09 -10.92
CA ALA A 64 -7.81 0.91 -11.68
C ALA A 64 -9.34 0.78 -11.47
N GLY A 65 -10.01 1.92 -11.26
CA GLY A 65 -11.45 1.97 -10.99
C GLY A 65 -11.86 1.58 -9.57
N THR A 66 -10.90 1.37 -8.66
CA THR A 66 -11.16 1.23 -7.22
C THR A 66 -10.82 2.52 -6.48
N GLN A 67 -11.13 2.55 -5.19
CA GLN A 67 -10.84 3.66 -4.28
C GLN A 67 -9.50 3.47 -3.52
N VAL A 68 -8.82 2.34 -3.78
CA VAL A 68 -7.60 1.95 -3.08
C VAL A 68 -6.46 2.87 -3.48
N ARG A 69 -5.82 3.50 -2.49
CA ARG A 69 -4.65 4.37 -2.70
C ARG A 69 -3.39 3.56 -2.91
N ILE A 70 -2.41 4.17 -3.59
CA ILE A 70 -1.08 3.58 -3.80
C ILE A 70 -0.09 4.28 -2.88
N ALA A 71 0.29 3.62 -1.79
CA ALA A 71 1.36 4.03 -0.91
C ALA A 71 2.70 3.43 -1.35
N THR A 72 3.79 4.08 -0.97
CA THR A 72 5.14 3.57 -1.17
C THR A 72 6.08 4.08 -0.09
N VAL A 73 7.23 3.43 0.05
CA VAL A 73 8.24 3.79 1.06
C VAL A 73 9.38 4.63 0.46
N VAL A 74 9.93 5.54 1.26
CA VAL A 74 11.14 6.32 0.94
C VAL A 74 12.07 6.39 2.16
N ASN A 75 13.36 6.56 1.92
CA ASN A 75 14.42 6.44 2.93
C ASN A 75 14.43 5.07 3.65
N PHE A 76 13.86 4.06 3.00
CA PHE A 76 13.60 2.76 3.58
C PHE A 76 14.69 1.74 3.18
N PRO A 77 15.04 0.77 4.05
CA PRO A 77 14.55 0.61 5.43
C PRO A 77 15.36 1.40 6.47
N ASP A 78 16.50 1.96 6.08
CA ASP A 78 17.57 2.38 6.98
C ASP A 78 17.34 3.71 7.71
N GLY A 79 16.53 4.62 7.16
CA GLY A 79 16.27 5.92 7.79
C GLY A 79 17.49 6.83 7.81
N GLY A 80 18.27 6.86 6.73
CA GLY A 80 19.48 7.68 6.65
C GLY A 80 19.23 9.18 6.79
N SER A 81 20.27 9.94 7.15
CA SER A 81 20.18 11.38 7.43
C SER A 81 20.44 12.30 6.22
N ASP A 82 20.49 11.76 4.99
CA ASP A 82 20.67 12.57 3.77
C ASP A 82 19.33 13.12 3.26
N PRO A 83 18.99 14.40 3.50
CA PRO A 83 17.73 14.97 3.04
C PRO A 83 17.63 15.02 1.50
N ALA A 84 18.76 15.07 0.78
CA ALA A 84 18.75 15.11 -0.67
C ALA A 84 18.37 13.75 -1.25
N ARG A 85 18.72 12.63 -0.58
CA ARG A 85 18.22 11.29 -0.94
C ARG A 85 16.71 11.23 -0.78
N VAL A 86 16.19 11.65 0.37
CA VAL A 86 14.74 11.69 0.65
C VAL A 86 13.99 12.48 -0.41
N GLU A 87 14.47 13.67 -0.75
CA GLU A 87 13.84 14.53 -1.77
C GLU A 87 13.80 13.84 -3.15
N ARG A 88 14.91 13.22 -3.58
CA ARG A 88 15.00 12.53 -4.89
C ARG A 88 14.07 11.32 -4.95
N GLU A 89 14.07 10.48 -3.92
CA GLU A 89 13.21 9.30 -3.85
C GLU A 89 11.73 9.68 -3.84
N THR A 90 11.37 10.69 -3.04
CA THR A 90 9.99 11.22 -2.96
C THR A 90 9.52 11.75 -4.30
N ARG A 91 10.34 12.55 -5.00
CA ARG A 91 9.99 13.05 -6.35
C ARG A 91 9.79 11.92 -7.35
N ARG A 92 10.62 10.88 -7.30
CA ARG A 92 10.48 9.70 -8.17
C ARG A 92 9.17 8.96 -7.89
N ALA A 93 8.83 8.75 -6.62
CA ALA A 93 7.59 8.11 -6.20
C ALA A 93 6.35 8.90 -6.66
N LEU A 94 6.34 10.22 -6.46
CA LEU A 94 5.27 11.11 -6.93
C LEU A 94 5.12 11.07 -8.45
N ALA A 95 6.24 11.09 -9.19
CA ALA A 95 6.22 11.01 -10.65
C ALA A 95 5.71 9.66 -11.18
N ALA A 96 5.94 8.57 -10.43
CA ALA A 96 5.37 7.25 -10.72
C ALA A 96 3.87 7.15 -10.37
N GLY A 97 3.36 8.14 -9.62
CA GLY A 97 1.97 8.23 -9.18
C GLY A 97 1.73 7.51 -7.86
N ALA A 98 2.57 7.70 -6.84
CA ALA A 98 2.17 7.40 -5.46
C ALA A 98 1.13 8.42 -4.98
N ASP A 99 0.12 7.95 -4.25
CA ASP A 99 -0.85 8.79 -3.54
C ASP A 99 -0.34 9.12 -2.11
N GLU A 100 0.46 8.21 -1.52
CA GLU A 100 0.99 8.31 -0.17
C GLU A 100 2.49 7.96 -0.14
N ILE A 101 3.23 8.62 0.76
CA ILE A 101 4.68 8.46 0.94
C ILE A 101 4.96 8.14 2.40
N ASP A 102 5.43 6.92 2.64
CA ASP A 102 5.84 6.42 3.95
C ASP A 102 7.35 6.62 4.11
N LEU A 103 7.72 7.71 4.78
CA LEU A 103 9.12 8.09 5.01
C LEU A 103 9.63 7.47 6.32
N VAL A 104 10.80 6.82 6.26
CA VAL A 104 11.57 6.50 7.47
C VAL A 104 12.36 7.73 7.91
N LEU A 105 12.17 8.14 9.17
CA LEU A 105 12.77 9.34 9.79
C LEU A 105 14.19 9.12 10.31
#